data_AF-A0A2B7ZY65-F1
#
_entry.id   AF-A0A2B7ZY65-F1
#
_cell.length_a   1.000
_cell.length_b   1.000
_cell.length_c   1.000
_cell.angle_alpha   90.00
_cell.angle_beta   90.00
_cell.angle_gamma   90.00
#
_symmetry.space_group_name_H-M   'P 1'
#
loop_
_entity.id
_entity.type
_entity.pdbx_description
1 polymer ?
#
loop_
_entity_poly.entity_id
_entity_poly.type
_entity_poly.pdbx_seq_one_letter_code
_entity_poly.pdbx_strand_id
1 'polypeptide(L)'
;MKHPALAAAEKFELSPADYEEFVQWMRTRKFDYDNPVEKSLKKLEEEVKNYPEYKSQIEKLKAEHQKIRAAEWQTQAPLLKTLLEQQICRHYYFEKGAVESSLKNDACVEKAVEILSS
;
A
#
# COMPACT_ATOMS: atom_id res chain seq x y z
N MET A 1 14.08 -7.70 3.08
CA MET A 1 13.29 -8.06 4.29
C MET A 1 13.59 -9.48 4.73
N LYS A 2 14.45 -9.64 5.74
CA LYS A 2 14.60 -10.90 6.50
C LYS A 2 14.84 -10.53 7.95
N HIS A 3 14.02 -11.04 8.87
CA HIS A 3 14.21 -10.85 10.31
C HIS A 3 14.70 -12.18 10.93
N PRO A 4 15.97 -12.29 11.34
CA PRO A 4 16.49 -13.54 11.93
C PRO A 4 15.76 -13.92 13.24
N ALA A 5 15.34 -12.91 14.00
CA ALA A 5 14.44 -13.02 15.13
C ALA A 5 13.54 -11.78 15.11
N LEU A 6 12.21 -11.97 15.16
CA LEU A 6 11.26 -10.87 15.24
C LEU A 6 11.07 -10.46 16.70
N ALA A 7 10.86 -9.16 16.95
CA ALA A 7 10.33 -8.72 18.24
C ALA A 7 8.94 -9.33 18.48
N ALA A 8 8.47 -9.33 19.74
CA ALA A 8 7.10 -9.72 20.04
C ALA A 8 6.11 -9.02 19.11
N ALA A 9 5.08 -9.73 18.64
CA ALA A 9 4.17 -9.23 17.60
C ALA A 9 3.52 -7.89 17.96
N GLU A 10 3.21 -7.69 19.25
CA GLU A 10 2.71 -6.43 19.83
C GLU A 10 3.65 -5.23 19.70
N LYS A 11 4.96 -5.47 19.57
CA LYS A 11 6.03 -4.45 19.58
C LYS A 11 6.76 -4.33 18.25
N PHE A 12 6.42 -5.19 17.28
CA PHE A 12 7.04 -5.12 15.97
C PHE A 12 6.61 -3.83 15.25
N GLU A 13 7.57 -3.17 14.62
CA GLU A 13 7.38 -2.00 13.78
C GLU A 13 8.22 -2.17 12.52
N LEU A 14 7.62 -1.89 11.37
CA LEU A 14 8.32 -1.96 10.10
C LEU A 14 9.29 -0.77 10.01
N SER A 15 10.57 -1.08 9.85
CA SER A 15 11.58 -0.04 9.72
C SER A 15 11.37 0.78 8.43
N PRO A 16 11.78 2.06 8.39
CA PRO A 16 11.72 2.86 7.17
C PRO A 16 12.48 2.20 6.00
N ALA A 17 13.61 1.55 6.27
CA ALA A 17 14.42 0.87 5.26
C ALA A 17 13.71 -0.36 4.69
N ASP A 18 13.06 -1.16 5.54
CA ASP A 18 12.25 -2.30 5.10
C ASP A 18 11.10 -1.80 4.21
N TYR A 19 10.39 -0.74 4.63
CA TYR A 19 9.32 -0.16 3.83
C TYR A 19 9.80 0.30 2.44
N GLU A 20 10.96 0.95 2.37
CA GLU A 20 11.54 1.38 1.10
C GLU A 20 11.94 0.21 0.20
N GLU A 21 12.50 -0.87 0.78
CA GLU A 21 12.77 -2.12 0.05
C GLU A 21 11.49 -2.71 -0.55
N PHE A 22 10.37 -2.68 0.20
CA PHE A 22 9.07 -3.10 -0.32
C PHE A 22 8.59 -2.22 -1.47
N VAL A 23 8.70 -0.88 -1.37
CA VAL A 23 8.31 0.03 -2.45
C VAL A 23 9.14 -0.23 -3.71
N GLN A 24 10.45 -0.45 -3.57
CA GLN A 24 11.30 -0.79 -4.71
C GLN A 24 10.91 -2.14 -5.32
N TRP A 25 10.67 -3.15 -4.50
CA TRP A 25 10.19 -4.45 -4.95
C TRP A 25 8.85 -4.32 -5.70
N MET A 26 7.89 -3.56 -5.19
CA MET A 26 6.60 -3.30 -5.84
C MET A 26 6.76 -2.64 -7.22
N ARG A 27 7.74 -1.74 -7.40
CA ARG A 27 8.03 -1.12 -8.70
C ARG A 27 8.58 -2.11 -9.73
N THR A 28 9.30 -3.14 -9.30
CA THR A 28 9.78 -4.21 -10.20
C THR A 28 8.67 -5.18 -10.60
N ARG A 29 7.58 -5.24 -9.83
CA ARG A 29 6.46 -6.13 -10.08
C ARG A 29 5.50 -5.47 -11.06
N LYS A 30 5.29 -6.14 -12.20
CA LYS A 30 4.16 -5.84 -13.09
C LYS A 30 2.90 -6.40 -12.45
N PHE A 31 2.23 -5.59 -11.63
CA PHE A 31 0.86 -5.88 -11.26
C PHE A 31 -0.03 -5.54 -12.46
N ASP A 32 -0.50 -6.56 -13.17
CA ASP A 32 -1.64 -6.44 -14.09
C ASP A 32 -2.93 -6.28 -13.28
N TYR A 33 -3.01 -5.21 -12.49
CA TYR A 33 -4.28 -4.76 -11.95
C TYR A 33 -4.82 -3.71 -12.91
N ASP A 34 -5.98 -4.02 -13.48
CA ASP A 34 -6.69 -3.17 -14.44
C ASP A 34 -7.19 -1.90 -13.71
N ASN A 35 -6.31 -0.90 -13.55
CA ASN A 35 -6.68 0.35 -12.89
C ASN A 35 -7.82 1.00 -13.69
N PRO A 36 -9.00 1.29 -13.07
CA PRO A 36 -10.13 1.90 -13.76
C PRO A 36 -9.77 3.17 -14.53
N VAL A 37 -8.80 3.95 -14.02
CA VAL A 37 -8.30 5.17 -14.67
C VAL A 37 -7.46 4.81 -15.90
N GLU A 38 -6.50 3.91 -15.79
CA GLU A 38 -5.70 3.45 -16.95
C GLU A 38 -6.58 2.83 -18.05
N LYS A 39 -7.62 2.09 -17.65
CA LYS A 39 -8.60 1.51 -18.57
C LYS A 39 -9.42 2.59 -19.28
N SER A 40 -9.83 3.62 -18.56
CA SER A 40 -10.57 4.75 -19.12
C SER A 40 -9.69 5.59 -20.05
N LEU A 41 -8.41 5.79 -19.71
CA LEU A 41 -7.44 6.47 -20.58
C LEU A 41 -7.19 5.71 -21.88
N LYS A 42 -7.05 4.38 -21.81
CA LYS A 42 -6.93 3.54 -23.01
C LYS A 42 -8.15 3.62 -23.91
N LYS A 43 -9.36 3.59 -23.32
CA LYS A 43 -10.61 3.76 -24.09
C LYS A 43 -10.66 5.10 -24.80
N LEU A 44 -10.36 6.18 -24.07
CA LEU A 44 -10.32 7.53 -24.62
C LEU A 44 -9.30 7.65 -25.77
N GLU A 45 -8.12 7.04 -25.62
CA GLU A 45 -7.09 7.01 -26.66
C GLU A 45 -7.54 6.32 -27.95
N GLU A 46 -8.28 5.21 -27.84
CA GLU A 46 -8.85 4.55 -29.02
C GLU A 46 -9.98 5.38 -29.65
N GLU A 47 -10.83 6.03 -28.85
CA GLU A 47 -11.92 6.88 -29.35
C GLU A 47 -11.40 8.09 -30.15
N VAL A 48 -10.31 8.70 -29.71
CA VAL A 48 -9.75 9.89 -30.35
C VAL A 48 -8.59 9.59 -31.31
N LYS A 49 -8.34 8.32 -31.66
CA LYS A 49 -7.19 7.89 -32.45
C LYS A 49 -7.01 8.63 -33.79
N ASN A 50 -8.11 9.06 -34.40
CA ASN A 50 -8.11 9.81 -35.67
C ASN A 50 -8.06 11.34 -35.50
N TYR A 51 -7.96 11.83 -34.26
CA TYR A 51 -7.95 13.24 -33.90
C TYR A 51 -6.60 13.61 -33.26
N PRO A 52 -5.58 13.95 -34.07
CA PRO A 52 -4.22 14.18 -33.57
C PRO A 52 -4.12 15.33 -32.57
N GLU A 53 -5.07 16.27 -32.55
CA GLU A 53 -5.12 17.37 -31.59
C GLU A 53 -5.12 16.89 -30.12
N TYR A 54 -5.71 15.72 -29.85
CA TYR A 54 -5.85 15.19 -28.48
C TYR A 54 -4.62 14.41 -28.00
N LYS A 55 -3.74 13.97 -28.90
CA LYS A 55 -2.61 13.09 -28.57
C LYS A 55 -1.72 13.67 -27.46
N SER A 56 -1.38 14.95 -27.57
CA SER A 56 -0.53 15.64 -26.57
C SER A 56 -1.19 15.71 -25.19
N GLN A 57 -2.51 15.89 -25.14
CA GLN A 57 -3.26 16.01 -23.89
C GLN A 57 -3.39 14.65 -23.20
N ILE A 58 -3.63 13.58 -23.98
CA ILE A 58 -3.69 12.21 -23.46
C ILE A 58 -2.34 11.79 -22.89
N GLU A 59 -1.24 12.05 -23.60
CA GLU A 59 0.10 11.71 -23.10
C GLU A 59 0.45 12.48 -21.82
N LYS A 60 0.06 13.75 -21.71
CA LYS A 60 0.20 14.51 -20.46
C LYS A 60 -0.60 13.88 -19.32
N LEU A 61 -1.85 13.50 -19.58
CA LEU A 61 -2.73 12.91 -18.57
C LEU A 61 -2.23 11.54 -18.10
N LYS A 62 -1.71 10.71 -19.02
CA LYS A 62 -1.02 9.45 -18.68
C LYS A 62 0.20 9.70 -17.79
N ALA A 63 1.04 10.66 -18.15
CA ALA A 63 2.24 10.99 -17.37
C ALA A 63 1.88 11.50 -15.97
N GLU A 64 0.83 12.32 -15.85
CA GLU A 64 0.32 12.80 -14.57
C GLU A 64 -0.27 11.67 -13.72
N HIS A 65 -1.04 10.76 -14.33
CA HIS A 65 -1.56 9.59 -13.64
C HIS A 65 -0.44 8.71 -13.08
N GLN A 66 0.64 8.49 -13.83
CA GLN A 66 1.82 7.76 -13.33
C GLN A 66 2.48 8.46 -12.13
N LYS A 67 2.52 9.80 -12.11
CA LYS A 67 3.02 10.55 -10.94
C LYS A 67 2.11 10.38 -9.72
N ILE A 68 0.79 10.48 -9.90
CA ILE A 68 -0.20 10.26 -8.84
C ILE A 68 -0.02 8.86 -8.25
N ARG A 69 0.07 7.84 -9.11
CA ARG A 69 0.28 6.45 -8.71
C ARG A 69 1.61 6.25 -7.98
N ALA A 70 2.67 6.92 -8.41
CA ALA A 70 3.95 6.87 -7.71
C ALA A 70 3.90 7.52 -6.32
N ALA A 71 3.11 8.58 -6.16
CA ALA A 71 2.88 9.25 -4.88
C ALA A 71 1.96 8.45 -3.95
N GLU A 72 1.05 7.64 -4.50
CA GLU A 72 0.09 6.82 -3.75
C GLU A 72 0.78 5.88 -2.75
N TRP A 73 1.93 5.31 -3.13
CA TRP A 73 2.73 4.49 -2.21
C TRP A 73 3.12 5.26 -0.95
N GLN A 74 3.51 6.53 -1.09
CA GLN A 74 3.90 7.35 0.05
C GLN A 74 2.69 7.81 0.86
N THR A 75 1.58 8.17 0.21
CA THR A 75 0.36 8.63 0.92
C THR A 75 -0.33 7.49 1.66
N GLN A 76 -0.29 6.28 1.12
CA GLN A 76 -0.83 5.05 1.73
C GLN A 76 0.17 4.36 2.67
N ALA A 77 1.38 4.92 2.87
CA ALA A 77 2.41 4.30 3.68
C ALA A 77 1.96 3.89 5.08
N PRO A 78 1.16 4.68 5.83
CA PRO A 78 0.66 4.26 7.14
C PRO A 78 -0.16 2.97 7.08
N LEU A 79 -1.10 2.87 6.14
CA LEU A 79 -1.94 1.69 5.96
C LEU A 79 -1.10 0.48 5.50
N LEU A 80 -0.23 0.68 4.52
CA LEU A 80 0.62 -0.38 3.97
C LEU A 80 1.58 -0.93 5.02
N LYS A 81 2.14 -0.09 5.90
CA LYS A 81 2.98 -0.51 7.02
C LYS A 81 2.21 -1.42 7.97
N THR A 82 1.01 -1.01 8.42
CA THR A 82 0.17 -1.85 9.28
C THR A 82 -0.12 -3.22 8.65
N LEU A 83 -0.45 -3.24 7.36
CA LEU A 83 -0.71 -4.51 6.66
C LEU A 83 0.55 -5.38 6.55
N LEU A 84 1.70 -4.78 6.24
CA LEU A 84 2.98 -5.48 6.15
C LEU A 84 3.40 -6.04 7.51
N GLU A 85 3.26 -5.27 8.59
CA GLU A 85 3.53 -5.69 9.96
C GLU A 85 2.67 -6.90 10.33
N GLN A 86 1.37 -6.86 10.04
CA GLN A 86 0.48 -8.00 10.28
C GLN A 86 0.90 -9.23 9.47
N GLN A 87 1.28 -9.09 8.19
CA GLN A 87 1.74 -10.23 7.38
C GLN A 87 3.07 -10.78 7.86
N ILE A 88 4.02 -9.92 8.27
CA ILE A 88 5.30 -10.34 8.83
C ILE A 88 5.04 -11.07 10.15
N CYS A 89 4.31 -10.48 11.10
CA CYS A 89 3.94 -11.14 12.36
C CYS A 89 3.20 -12.46 12.14
N ARG A 90 2.32 -12.54 11.12
CA ARG A 90 1.66 -13.79 10.72
C ARG A 90 2.65 -14.85 10.27
N HIS A 91 3.72 -14.49 9.56
CA HIS A 91 4.72 -15.45 9.11
C HIS A 91 5.54 -16.05 10.27
N TYR A 92 5.81 -15.27 11.32
CA TYR A 92 6.64 -15.70 12.46
C TYR A 92 5.83 -16.35 13.60
N TYR A 93 4.61 -15.85 13.85
CA TYR A 93 3.79 -16.23 15.00
C TYR A 93 2.39 -16.74 14.60
N PHE A 94 2.18 -17.01 13.31
CA PHE A 94 0.92 -17.47 12.75
C PHE A 94 -0.24 -16.51 13.04
N GLU A 95 -1.48 -16.99 13.03
CA GLU A 95 -2.68 -16.17 13.26
C GLU A 95 -2.61 -15.36 14.56
N LYS A 96 -1.98 -15.91 15.60
CA LYS A 96 -1.82 -15.22 16.88
C LYS A 96 -1.02 -13.91 16.73
N GLY A 97 0.09 -13.94 15.99
CA GLY A 97 0.86 -12.71 15.74
C GLY A 97 0.14 -11.70 14.87
N ALA A 98 -0.65 -12.16 13.90
CA ALA A 98 -1.45 -11.27 13.06
C ALA A 98 -2.47 -10.50 13.92
N VAL A 99 -3.15 -11.20 14.82
CA VAL A 99 -4.12 -10.62 15.76
C VAL A 99 -3.42 -9.66 16.72
N GLU A 100 -2.34 -10.08 17.39
CA GLU A 100 -1.60 -9.22 18.32
C GLU A 100 -1.07 -7.93 17.65
N SER A 101 -0.56 -8.03 16.43
CA SER A 101 -0.11 -6.86 15.66
C SER A 101 -1.27 -5.95 15.24
N SER A 102 -2.45 -6.50 14.94
CA SER A 102 -3.63 -5.70 14.55
C SER A 102 -4.22 -4.89 15.71
N LEU A 103 -4.14 -5.42 16.94
CA LEU A 103 -4.73 -4.79 18.13
C LEU A 103 -3.95 -3.53 18.57
N LYS A 104 -2.68 -3.42 18.19
CA LYS A 104 -1.79 -2.31 18.57
C LYS A 104 -2.35 -0.93 18.18
N ASN A 105 -3.02 -0.83 17.04
CA ASN A 105 -3.55 0.42 16.49
C ASN A 105 -5.09 0.39 16.35
N ASP A 106 -5.77 -0.47 17.11
CA ASP A 106 -7.23 -0.61 17.05
C ASP A 106 -7.91 0.43 17.96
N ALA A 107 -8.46 1.47 17.35
CA ALA A 107 -9.15 2.55 18.05
C ALA A 107 -10.37 2.08 18.87
N CYS A 108 -11.02 0.98 18.48
CA CYS A 108 -12.13 0.40 19.23
C CYS A 108 -11.63 -0.23 20.53
N VAL A 109 -10.51 -0.96 20.45
CA VAL A 109 -9.87 -1.58 21.62
C VAL A 109 -9.34 -0.51 22.57
N GLU A 110 -8.69 0.53 22.05
CA GLU A 110 -8.25 1.67 22.86
C GLU A 110 -9.42 2.32 23.62
N LYS A 111 -10.53 2.58 22.93
CA LYS A 111 -11.72 3.17 23.56
C LYS A 111 -12.36 2.24 24.58
N ALA A 112 -12.38 0.93 24.32
CA ALA A 112 -12.89 -0.05 25.27
C ALA A 112 -12.05 -0.09 26.55
N VAL A 113 -10.71 -0.05 26.44
CA VAL A 113 -9.80 0.01 27.59
C VAL A 113 -10.03 1.28 28.41
N GLU A 114 -10.20 2.43 27.76
CA GLU A 114 -10.50 3.70 28.43
C GLU A 114 -11.79 3.62 29.27
N ILE A 115 -12.87 3.09 28.69
CA ILE A 115 -14.17 2.95 29.37
C ILE A 115 -14.11 1.94 30.51
N LEU A 116 -13.44 0.81 30.32
CA LEU A 116 -13.37 -0.27 31.33
C LEU A 116 -12.41 0.04 32.48
N SER A 117 -11.48 0.97 32.28
CA SER A 117 -10.53 1.43 33.31
C SER A 117 -11.02 2.68 34.05
N SER A 118 -12.23 3.16 33.73
CA SER A 118 -12.91 4.29 34.38
C SER A 118 -13.88 3.80 35.46
#